data_AF-A0A366DCE5-F1
#
_entry.id   AF-A0A366DCE5-F1
#
_cell.length_a   1.000
_cell.length_b   1.000
_cell.length_c   1.000
_cell.angle_alpha   90.00
_cell.angle_beta   90.00
_cell.angle_gamma   90.00
#
_symmetry.space_group_name_H-M   'P 1'
#
loop_
_entity.id
_entity.type
_entity.pdbx_description
1 polymer ?
#
loop_
_entity_poly.entity_id
_entity_poly.type
_entity_poly.pdbx_seq_one_letter_code
_entity_poly.pdbx_strand_id
1 'polypeptide(L)'
;MEDLLAERGEFVSRETVCVWINRFGRHLADCIRRSLPKPKDKWDLDEAFITIGGKKFWLWWAIDADGDVLNIIVQTRRNTKTAKRFFSRLVKQFVNHV
;
A
#
# COMPACT_ATOMS: atom_id res chain seq x y z
N MET A 1 16.56 3.15 4.05
CA MET A 1 16.16 4.38 4.78
C MET A 1 17.11 4.61 5.93
N GLU A 2 17.27 3.64 6.84
CA GLU A 2 18.35 3.64 7.84
C GLU A 2 19.72 3.79 7.15
N ASP A 3 19.99 3.00 6.10
CA ASP A 3 21.23 3.12 5.33
C ASP A 3 21.40 4.48 4.64
N LEU A 4 20.30 5.05 4.11
CA LEU A 4 20.30 6.35 3.42
C LEU A 4 20.51 7.53 4.40
N LEU A 5 20.08 7.37 5.65
CA LEU A 5 20.29 8.35 6.72
C LEU A 5 21.69 8.18 7.32
N ALA A 6 22.16 6.94 7.46
CA ALA A 6 23.52 6.63 7.87
C ALA A 6 24.56 7.16 6.87
N GLU A 7 24.31 7.06 5.56
CA GLU A 7 25.11 7.72 4.52
C GLU A 7 25.21 9.24 4.69
N ARG A 8 24.20 9.86 5.30
CA ARG A 8 24.16 11.30 5.61
C ARG A 8 24.74 11.63 6.99
N GLY A 9 25.25 10.65 7.72
CA GLY A 9 25.81 10.79 9.07
C GLY A 9 24.78 10.73 10.20
N GLU A 10 23.51 10.45 9.90
CA GLU A 10 22.45 10.32 10.90
C GLU A 10 22.16 8.85 11.20
N PHE A 11 22.61 8.39 12.36
CA PHE A 11 22.28 7.06 12.87
C PHE A 11 20.85 7.06 13.42
N VAL A 12 19.91 6.60 12.62
CA VAL A 12 18.50 6.46 13.01
C VAL A 12 18.19 4.99 13.23
N SER A 13 17.68 4.65 14.41
CA SER A 13 17.27 3.28 14.70
C SER A 13 16.00 2.90 13.95
N ARG A 14 15.80 1.60 13.71
CA ARG A 14 14.57 1.08 13.12
C ARG A 14 13.31 1.48 13.88
N GLU A 15 13.38 1.48 15.20
CA GLU A 15 12.27 1.87 16.08
C GLU A 15 11.90 3.34 15.84
N THR A 16 12.90 4.20 15.64
CA THR A 16 12.70 5.62 15.34
C THR A 16 11.98 5.79 14.00
N VAL A 17 12.41 5.05 12.98
CA VAL A 17 11.73 5.03 11.67
C VAL A 17 10.28 4.54 11.82
N CYS A 18 10.03 3.48 12.60
CA CYS A 18 8.67 2.98 12.86
C CYS A 18 7.79 4.02 13.56
N VAL A 19 8.33 4.76 14.53
CA VAL A 19 7.59 5.86 15.21
C VAL A 19 7.24 6.95 14.21
N TRP A 20 8.16 7.33 13.31
CA TRP A 20 7.88 8.31 12.27
C TRP A 20 6.84 7.82 11.27
N ILE A 21 6.89 6.56 10.84
CA ILE A 21 5.87 5.97 9.96
C ILE A 21 4.50 5.99 10.66
N ASN A 22 4.43 5.67 11.95
CA ASN A 22 3.17 5.73 12.69
C ASN A 22 2.64 7.17 12.83
N ARG A 23 3.54 8.16 12.98
CA ARG A 23 3.17 9.56 13.15
C ARG A 23 2.80 10.25 11.83
N PHE A 24 3.58 10.02 10.78
CA PHE A 24 3.52 10.78 9.52
C PHE A 24 3.08 9.93 8.33
N GLY A 25 3.11 8.61 8.41
CA GLY A 25 2.90 7.71 7.27
C GLY A 25 1.58 7.95 6.57
N ARG A 26 0.50 8.23 7.31
CA ARG A 26 -0.80 8.57 6.70
C ARG A 26 -0.74 9.86 5.90
N HIS A 27 -0.15 10.91 6.47
CA HIS A 27 -0.02 12.20 5.80
C HIS A 27 0.85 12.08 4.54
N LEU A 28 1.99 11.41 4.64
CA LEU A 28 2.87 11.14 3.50
C LEU A 28 2.13 10.34 2.41
N ALA A 29 1.41 9.28 2.79
CA ALA A 29 0.62 8.49 1.84
C ALA A 29 -0.51 9.30 1.19
N ASP A 30 -1.14 10.24 1.90
CA ASP A 30 -2.14 11.15 1.33
C ASP A 30 -1.48 12.13 0.35
N CYS A 31 -0.31 12.69 0.68
CA CYS A 31 0.45 13.58 -0.21
C CYS A 31 0.87 12.86 -1.49
N ILE A 32 1.45 11.66 -1.37
CA ILE A 32 1.86 10.84 -2.51
C ILE A 32 0.66 10.55 -3.41
N ARG A 33 -0.47 10.08 -2.85
CA ARG A 33 -1.68 9.78 -3.65
C ARG A 33 -2.27 10.99 -4.35
N ARG A 34 -2.06 12.21 -3.85
CA ARG A 34 -2.50 13.44 -4.52
C ARG A 34 -1.56 13.86 -5.65
N SER A 35 -0.28 13.54 -5.54
CA SER A 35 0.70 13.83 -6.59
C SER A 35 0.76 12.79 -7.69
N LEU A 36 0.28 11.57 -7.43
CA LEU A 36 0.25 10.52 -8.44
C LEU A 36 -0.69 10.89 -9.59
N PRO A 37 -0.33 10.56 -10.84
CA PRO A 37 -1.23 10.68 -11.98
C PRO A 37 -2.53 9.89 -11.76
N LYS A 38 -3.55 10.17 -12.58
CA LYS A 38 -4.70 9.27 -12.64
C LYS A 38 -4.22 7.87 -13.04
N PRO A 39 -4.70 6.81 -12.37
CA PRO A 39 -4.36 5.43 -12.73
C PRO A 39 -4.62 5.14 -14.20
N LYS A 40 -3.75 4.33 -14.80
CA LYS A 40 -3.94 3.83 -16.17
C LYS A 40 -5.11 2.87 -16.26
N ASP A 41 -5.55 2.59 -17.49
CA ASP A 41 -6.72 1.73 -17.75
C ASP A 41 -6.45 0.23 -17.51
N LYS A 42 -5.18 -0.15 -17.38
CA LYS A 42 -4.75 -1.53 -17.09
C LYS A 42 -4.26 -1.63 -15.64
N TRP A 43 -4.84 -2.55 -14.89
CA TRP A 43 -4.46 -2.84 -13.51
C TRP A 43 -4.07 -4.31 -13.35
N ASP A 44 -3.03 -4.55 -12.56
CA ASP A 44 -2.62 -5.87 -12.14
C ASP A 44 -2.99 -6.08 -10.66
N LEU A 45 -3.44 -7.30 -10.37
CA LEU A 45 -3.96 -7.68 -9.07
C LEU A 45 -3.28 -8.96 -8.62
N ASP A 46 -2.66 -8.89 -7.44
CA ASP A 46 -2.04 -10.05 -6.83
C ASP A 46 -2.63 -10.40 -5.47
N GLU A 47 -2.53 -11.69 -5.16
CA GLU A 47 -2.82 -12.28 -3.86
C GLU A 47 -1.54 -12.90 -3.32
N ALA A 48 -1.15 -12.50 -2.11
CA ALA A 48 0.05 -13.01 -1.45
C ALA A 48 -0.23 -13.39 0.00
N PHE A 49 0.62 -14.25 0.56
CA PHE A 49 0.64 -14.52 1.99
C PHE A 49 1.79 -13.78 2.65
N ILE A 50 1.50 -13.08 3.74
CA ILE A 50 2.50 -12.39 4.55
C ILE A 50 2.42 -12.83 6.01
N THR A 51 3.55 -12.78 6.71
CA THR A 51 3.61 -13.08 8.14
C THR A 51 3.87 -11.79 8.92
N ILE A 52 2.96 -11.42 9.82
CA ILE A 52 3.08 -10.24 10.69
C ILE A 52 3.01 -10.70 12.13
N GLY A 53 4.06 -10.44 12.92
CA GLY A 53 4.12 -10.85 14.33
C GLY A 53 3.92 -12.36 14.54
N GLY A 54 4.46 -13.19 13.63
CA GLY A 54 4.34 -14.65 13.67
C GLY A 54 2.99 -15.21 13.22
N LYS A 55 2.03 -14.38 12.84
CA LYS A 55 0.71 -14.80 12.32
C LYS A 55 0.65 -14.63 10.81
N LYS A 56 0.02 -15.59 10.12
CA LYS A 56 -0.19 -15.54 8.66
C LYS A 56 -1.38 -14.66 8.32
N PHE A 57 -1.22 -13.85 7.29
CA PHE A 57 -2.25 -13.00 6.72
C PHE A 57 -2.27 -13.16 5.20
N TRP A 58 -3.43 -12.90 4.63
CA TRP A 58 -3.65 -12.77 3.20
C TRP A 58 -3.60 -11.29 2.82
N LEU A 59 -2.75 -10.99 1.86
CA LEU A 59 -2.55 -9.67 1.27
C LEU A 59 -3.18 -9.68 -0.12
N TRP A 60 -3.97 -8.65 -0.41
CA TRP A 60 -4.39 -8.33 -1.77
C TRP A 60 -3.91 -6.91 -2.07
N TRP A 61 -3.25 -6.71 -3.20
CA TRP A 61 -2.90 -5.37 -3.69
C TRP A 61 -3.38 -5.19 -5.11
N ALA A 62 -3.70 -3.95 -5.47
CA ALA A 62 -3.93 -3.56 -6.85
C ALA A 62 -2.89 -2.50 -7.23
N ILE A 63 -2.22 -2.72 -8.36
CA ILE A 63 -1.28 -1.77 -8.96
C ILE A 63 -1.78 -1.40 -10.36
N ASP A 64 -1.43 -0.22 -10.84
CA ASP A 64 -1.63 0.11 -12.25
C ASP A 64 -0.44 -0.31 -13.12
N ALA A 65 -0.55 -0.06 -14.43
CA ALA A 65 0.47 -0.39 -15.41
C ALA A 65 1.82 0.31 -15.21
N ASP A 66 1.84 1.46 -14.52
CA ASP A 66 3.07 2.20 -14.22
C ASP A 66 3.69 1.74 -12.88
N GLY A 67 3.02 0.81 -12.18
CA GLY A 67 3.45 0.24 -10.91
C GLY A 67 2.95 1.02 -9.69
N ASP A 68 2.05 1.99 -9.88
CA ASP A 68 1.48 2.76 -8.78
C ASP A 68 0.46 1.94 -8.00
N VAL A 69 0.64 1.90 -6.67
CA VAL A 69 -0.25 1.16 -5.78
C VAL A 69 -1.58 1.90 -5.65
N LEU A 70 -2.64 1.28 -6.16
CA LEU A 70 -4.00 1.82 -6.08
C LEU A 70 -4.58 1.61 -4.68
N ASN A 71 -4.46 0.40 -4.15
CA ASN A 71 -4.92 0.07 -2.80
C ASN A 71 -4.39 -1.30 -2.34
N ILE A 72 -4.40 -1.52 -1.02
CA ILE A 72 -3.94 -2.74 -0.36
C ILE A 72 -4.93 -3.13 0.73
N ILE A 73 -5.23 -4.42 0.86
CA ILE A 73 -5.95 -4.97 2.01
C ILE A 73 -5.22 -6.18 2.60
N VAL A 74 -5.13 -6.20 3.93
CA VAL A 74 -4.56 -7.30 4.70
C VAL A 74 -5.65 -7.95 5.55
N GLN A 75 -5.76 -9.27 5.50
CA GLN A 75 -6.81 -10.02 6.17
C GLN A 75 -6.23 -11.24 6.90
N THR A 76 -6.80 -11.59 8.05
CA THR A 76 -6.40 -12.79 8.82
C THR A 76 -6.80 -14.10 8.13
N ARG A 77 -7.78 -14.07 7.22
CA ARG A 77 -8.29 -15.22 6.48
C ARG A 77 -8.50 -14.87 5.02
N ARG A 78 -8.43 -15.87 4.14
CA ARG A 78 -8.78 -15.72 2.72
C ARG A 78 -10.26 -15.38 2.63
N ASN A 79 -10.60 -14.13 2.29
CA ASN A 79 -11.98 -13.70 2.17
C ASN A 79 -12.23 -13.04 0.81
N THR A 80 -12.60 -13.87 -0.15
CA THR A 80 -12.92 -13.45 -1.52
C THR A 80 -14.08 -12.46 -1.58
N LYS A 81 -15.02 -12.46 -0.62
CA LYS A 81 -16.13 -11.48 -0.60
C LYS A 81 -15.62 -10.08 -0.28
N THR A 82 -14.73 -9.95 0.70
CA THR A 82 -14.11 -8.66 1.03
C THR A 82 -13.21 -8.19 -0.11
N ALA A 83 -12.42 -9.08 -0.70
CA ALA A 83 -11.61 -8.77 -1.87
C ALA A 83 -12.48 -8.28 -3.05
N LYS A 84 -13.58 -8.97 -3.36
CA LYS A 84 -14.56 -8.51 -4.37
C LYS A 84 -15.10 -7.11 -4.09
N ARG A 85 -15.52 -6.84 -2.84
CA ARG A 85 -16.02 -5.51 -2.45
C ARG A 85 -14.93 -4.44 -2.59
N PHE A 86 -13.69 -4.79 -2.27
CA PHE A 86 -12.52 -3.94 -2.48
C PHE A 86 -12.34 -3.62 -3.98
N PHE A 87 -12.41 -4.60 -4.87
CA PHE A 87 -12.34 -4.37 -6.32
C PHE A 87 -13.48 -3.50 -6.83
N SER A 88 -14.71 -3.78 -6.43
CA SER A 88 -15.86 -2.96 -6.84
C SER A 88 -15.72 -1.50 -6.40
N ARG A 89 -15.03 -1.21 -5.29
CA ARG A 89 -14.72 0.17 -4.88
C ARG A 89 -13.68 0.81 -5.78
N LEU A 90 -12.63 0.08 -6.16
CA LEU A 90 -11.59 0.58 -7.06
C LEU A 90 -12.16 0.91 -8.44
N VAL A 91 -12.95 0.01 -9.03
CA VAL A 91 -13.62 0.25 -10.31
C VAL A 91 -14.49 1.50 -10.24
N LYS A 92 -15.31 1.65 -9.19
CA LYS A 92 -16.12 2.87 -9.01
C LYS A 92 -15.28 4.14 -8.87
N GLN A 93 -14.12 4.05 -8.22
CA GLN A 93 -13.28 5.21 -7.93
C GLN A 93 -12.47 5.68 -9.13
N PHE A 94 -12.06 4.77 -10.02
CA PHE A 94 -11.10 5.12 -11.09
C PHE A 94 -11.63 4.86 -12.50
N VAL A 95 -12.62 3.98 -12.69
CA VAL A 95 -13.20 3.69 -14.03
C VAL A 95 -14.44 4.54 -14.30
N ASN A 96 -15.29 4.77 -13.30
CA ASN A 96 -16.59 5.46 -13.49
C ASN A 96 -16.51 7.00 -13.47
N HIS A 97 -15.33 7.59 -13.66
CA HIS A 97 -15.12 9.04 -13.75
C HIS A 97 -14.67 9.51 -15.15
N VAL A 98 -15.07 8.76 -16.19
CA VAL A 98 -15.02 9.19 -17.59
C VAL A 98 -16.38 9.78 -17.96
#